data_AF-A0A8R1IHI5-F1
#
_entry.id   AF-A0A8R1IHI5-F1
#
_cell.length_a   1.000
_cell.length_b   1.000
_cell.length_c   1.000
_cell.angle_alpha   90.00
_cell.angle_beta   90.00
_cell.angle_gamma   90.00
#
_symmetry.space_group_name_H-M   'P 1'
#
loop_
_entity.id
_entity.type
_entity.pdbx_description
1 polymer ?
#
loop_
_entity_poly.entity_id
_entity_poly.type
_entity_poly.pdbx_seq_one_letter_code
_entity_poly.pdbx_strand_id
1 'polypeptide(L)'
;MYTAIFTAILIYFLLVAFRKRRELLEFWRVRRVCNEQFKKLTGPPAVPIFGSTWYFKKDPIIFDSSVNISKSSQYEKLKEWIGDGLLISTNEKWRSRRKMLTQTFHFAVLKDYQKVFTAQGKTLVEVLQFRADNMNPIDILPYIKRCTLDIICGRLRSVTE
;
A
#
# COMPACT_ATOMS: atom_id res chain seq x y z
N MET A 1 20.53 40.87 29.02
CA MET A 1 20.46 40.80 27.54
C MET A 1 20.21 39.39 27.02
N TYR A 2 21.00 38.37 27.40
CA TYR A 2 20.76 36.99 26.95
C TYR A 2 19.37 36.44 27.31
N THR A 3 18.85 36.81 28.47
CA THR A 3 17.49 36.45 28.89
C THR A 3 16.44 37.00 27.93
N ALA A 4 16.57 38.24 27.46
CA ALA A 4 15.64 38.87 26.54
C ALA A 4 15.72 38.29 25.11
N ILE A 5 16.91 37.88 24.66
CA ILE A 5 17.09 37.25 23.35
C ILE A 5 16.53 35.82 23.37
N PHE A 6 16.79 35.07 24.44
CA PHE A 6 16.26 33.73 24.61
C PHE A 6 14.74 33.73 24.69
N THR A 7 14.14 34.69 25.42
CA THR A 7 12.69 34.83 25.45
C THR A 7 12.12 35.22 24.08
N ALA A 8 12.79 36.10 23.32
CA ALA A 8 12.35 36.45 21.97
C ALA A 8 12.40 35.25 20.99
N ILE A 9 13.45 34.43 21.03
CA ILE A 9 13.56 33.21 20.21
C ILE A 9 12.50 32.19 20.63
N LEU A 10 12.29 32.01 21.93
CA LEU A 10 11.27 31.12 22.45
C LEU A 10 9.87 31.58 22.01
N ILE A 11 9.58 32.88 22.09
CA ILE A 11 8.33 33.47 21.61
C ILE A 11 8.17 33.25 20.10
N TYR A 12 9.22 33.48 19.31
CA TYR A 12 9.18 33.23 17.87
C TYR A 12 8.90 31.76 17.54
N PHE A 13 9.59 30.82 18.21
CA PHE A 13 9.37 29.39 18.01
C PHE A 13 7.95 28.99 18.42
N LEU A 14 7.44 29.54 19.53
CA LEU A 14 6.06 29.33 19.97
C LEU A 14 5.06 29.90 18.96
N LEU A 15 5.31 31.08 18.37
CA LEU A 15 4.46 31.66 17.33
C LEU A 15 4.46 30.82 16.05
N VAL A 16 5.62 30.33 15.61
CA VAL A 16 5.74 29.44 14.44
C VAL A 16 5.04 28.11 14.71
N ALA A 17 5.26 27.51 15.89
CA ALA A 17 4.59 26.28 16.31
C ALA A 17 3.07 26.49 16.39
N PHE A 18 2.61 27.64 16.86
CA PHE A 18 1.19 27.97 16.97
C PHE A 18 0.54 28.21 15.60
N ARG A 19 1.27 28.85 14.68
CA ARG A 19 0.82 29.12 13.31
C ARG A 19 0.75 27.83 12.48
N LYS A 20 1.79 26.98 12.57
CA LYS A 20 1.83 25.67 11.89
C LYS A 20 1.25 24.53 12.72
N ARG A 21 0.53 24.84 13.81
CA ARG A 21 0.00 23.82 14.73
C ARG A 21 -0.81 22.77 14.01
N ARG A 22 -1.62 23.14 13.00
CA ARG A 22 -2.45 22.17 12.28
C ARG A 22 -1.62 21.20 11.44
N GLU A 23 -0.67 21.69 10.64
CA GLU A 23 0.22 20.83 9.85
C GLU A 23 1.12 19.96 10.74
N LEU A 24 1.64 20.53 11.82
CA LEU A 24 2.40 19.78 12.81
C LEU A 24 1.52 18.73 13.49
N LEU A 25 0.28 19.06 13.86
CA LEU A 25 -0.66 18.11 14.46
C LEU A 25 -1.04 17.01 13.47
N GLU A 26 -1.24 17.30 12.19
CA GLU A 26 -1.50 16.29 11.16
C GLU A 26 -0.27 15.41 10.94
N PHE A 27 0.93 16.00 10.83
CA PHE A 27 2.17 15.25 10.72
C PHE A 27 2.39 14.37 11.95
N TRP A 28 2.21 14.89 13.16
CA TRP A 28 2.29 14.13 14.41
C TRP A 28 1.19 13.08 14.51
N ARG A 29 -0.01 13.34 13.99
CA ARG A 29 -1.12 12.37 13.97
C ARG A 29 -0.80 11.23 13.02
N VAL A 30 -0.42 11.52 11.78
CA VAL A 30 -0.05 10.52 10.78
C VAL A 30 1.22 9.78 11.21
N ARG A 31 2.25 10.47 11.70
CA ARG A 31 3.47 9.85 12.24
C ARG A 31 3.17 8.95 13.43
N ARG A 32 2.33 9.39 14.38
CA ARG A 32 1.92 8.57 15.53
C ARG A 32 1.17 7.34 15.04
N VAL A 33 0.20 7.51 14.15
CA VAL A 33 -0.55 6.39 13.56
C VAL A 33 0.42 5.44 12.86
N CYS A 34 1.27 5.91 11.94
CA CYS A 34 2.23 5.07 11.25
C CYS A 34 3.22 4.41 12.22
N ASN A 35 3.77 5.11 13.21
CA ASN A 35 4.74 4.52 14.15
C ASN A 35 4.07 3.52 15.10
N GLU A 36 2.82 3.74 15.49
CA GLU A 36 1.98 2.75 16.18
C GLU A 36 1.70 1.53 15.30
N GLN A 37 1.45 1.73 14.00
CA GLN A 37 1.27 0.64 13.05
C GLN A 37 2.58 -0.11 12.78
N PHE A 38 3.73 0.60 12.74
CA PHE A 38 5.04 0.03 12.49
C PHE A 38 5.66 -0.66 13.71
N LYS A 39 5.40 -0.18 14.94
CA LYS A 39 5.77 -0.89 16.18
C LYS A 39 5.07 -2.25 16.32
N LYS A 40 3.90 -2.41 15.70
CA LYS A 40 3.15 -3.67 15.66
C LYS A 40 3.73 -4.67 14.65
N LEU A 41 4.65 -4.25 13.77
CA LEU A 41 5.35 -5.11 12.84
C LEU A 41 6.66 -5.60 13.48
N THR A 42 6.85 -6.91 13.57
CA THR A 42 8.03 -7.52 14.20
C THR A 42 9.28 -7.26 13.35
N GLY A 43 10.07 -6.27 13.78
CA GLY A 43 11.34 -5.88 13.18
C GLY A 43 12.06 -4.90 14.12
N PRO A 44 13.37 -4.70 13.95
CA PRO A 44 14.12 -3.75 14.78
C PRO A 44 13.52 -2.33 14.68
N PRO A 45 13.53 -1.55 15.79
CA PRO A 45 12.74 -0.33 15.90
C PRO A 45 13.15 0.72 14.86
N ALA A 46 12.14 1.31 14.18
CA ALA A 46 12.35 2.34 13.17
C ALA A 46 12.91 3.62 13.80
N VAL A 47 14.03 4.14 13.27
CA VAL A 47 14.63 5.39 13.76
C VAL A 47 13.77 6.58 13.30
N PRO A 48 13.47 7.57 14.17
CA PRO A 48 12.38 8.51 13.93
C PRO A 48 12.54 9.50 12.77
N ILE A 49 13.72 9.62 12.16
CA ILE A 49 14.03 10.73 11.24
C ILE A 49 14.21 10.25 9.79
N PHE A 50 14.73 9.03 9.60
CA PHE A 50 14.88 8.37 8.30
C PHE A 50 14.08 7.07 8.37
N GLY A 51 13.04 6.93 7.56
CA GLY A 51 12.09 5.81 7.65
C GLY A 51 12.70 4.41 7.60
N SER A 52 11.85 3.39 7.75
CA SER A 52 12.19 1.95 7.73
C SER A 52 12.84 1.44 6.42
N THR A 53 13.10 2.32 5.45
CA THR A 53 13.70 2.01 4.14
C THR A 53 15.09 1.40 4.26
N TRP A 54 15.85 1.69 5.33
CA TRP A 54 17.21 1.16 5.51
C TRP A 54 17.27 -0.29 6.05
N TYR A 55 16.15 -0.86 6.51
CA TYR A 55 16.06 -2.27 6.95
C TYR A 55 15.62 -3.25 5.87
N PHE A 56 15.14 -2.78 4.71
CA PHE A 56 15.02 -3.60 3.52
C PHE A 56 16.43 -3.81 2.94
N LYS A 57 17.29 -4.53 3.66
CA LYS A 57 18.47 -5.11 3.02
C LYS A 57 17.92 -6.22 2.13
N LYS A 58 17.59 -5.88 0.88
CA LYS A 58 17.38 -6.85 -0.19
C LYS A 58 18.72 -7.54 -0.37
N ASP A 59 18.99 -8.55 0.45
CA ASP A 59 20.14 -9.40 0.23
C ASP A 59 19.80 -10.26 -0.99
N PRO A 60 20.45 -10.03 -2.15
CA PRO A 60 20.14 -10.78 -3.37
C PRO A 60 20.34 -12.29 -3.15
N ILE A 61 21.23 -12.68 -2.24
CA ILE A 61 21.48 -14.09 -1.91
C ILE A 61 20.21 -14.74 -1.34
N ILE A 62 19.44 -14.03 -0.52
CA ILE A 62 18.23 -14.57 0.10
C ILE A 62 17.06 -14.52 -0.88
N PHE A 63 16.86 -13.40 -1.58
CA PHE A 63 15.70 -13.17 -2.44
C PHE A 63 15.78 -13.83 -3.81
N ASP A 64 16.98 -13.99 -4.39
CA ASP A 64 17.16 -14.63 -5.69
C ASP A 64 17.42 -16.15 -5.57
N SER A 65 17.50 -16.67 -4.34
CA SER A 65 17.68 -18.11 -4.13
C SER A 65 16.47 -18.92 -4.61
N SER A 66 16.74 -19.96 -5.40
CA SER A 66 15.73 -20.91 -5.87
C SER A 66 15.42 -22.02 -4.85
N VAL A 67 16.13 -21.99 -3.71
CA VAL A 67 16.07 -22.98 -2.62
C VAL A 67 15.35 -22.42 -1.40
N ASN A 68 15.62 -21.18 -0.98
CA ASN A 68 14.96 -20.58 0.19
C ASN A 68 13.62 -19.95 -0.16
N ILE A 69 12.66 -20.79 -0.56
CA ILE A 69 11.30 -20.39 -0.93
C ILE A 69 10.27 -20.61 0.18
N SER A 70 10.71 -21.08 1.35
CA SER A 70 9.87 -21.23 2.54
C SER A 70 9.37 -19.89 3.05
N LYS A 71 8.08 -19.85 3.39
CA LYS A 71 7.44 -18.65 3.96
C LYS A 71 7.66 -18.58 5.46
N SER A 72 7.74 -17.36 5.98
CA SER A 72 7.78 -17.13 7.42
C SER A 72 6.48 -17.59 8.08
N SER A 73 6.52 -17.84 9.39
CA SER A 73 5.36 -18.21 10.20
C SER A 73 4.19 -17.21 10.12
N GLN A 74 4.44 -15.99 9.64
CA GLN A 74 3.39 -14.99 9.36
C GLN A 74 2.36 -15.48 8.33
N TYR A 75 2.72 -16.42 7.46
CA TYR A 75 1.84 -16.98 6.44
C TYR A 75 0.89 -18.08 6.97
N GLU A 76 1.02 -18.54 8.22
CA GLU A 76 0.15 -19.59 8.77
C GLU A 76 -1.33 -19.17 8.81
N LYS A 77 -1.62 -17.92 9.19
CA LYS A 77 -2.99 -17.38 9.13
C LYS A 77 -3.56 -17.38 7.71
N LEU A 78 -2.71 -17.11 6.72
CA LEU A 78 -3.12 -17.16 5.32
C LEU A 78 -3.38 -18.62 4.90
N LYS A 79 -2.62 -19.57 5.44
CA LYS A 79 -2.76 -21.00 5.17
C LYS A 79 -4.07 -21.57 5.66
N GLU A 80 -4.56 -21.10 6.81
CA GLU A 80 -5.90 -21.46 7.30
C GLU A 80 -7.01 -20.99 6.33
N TRP A 81 -6.83 -19.84 5.68
CA TRP A 81 -7.85 -19.27 4.79
C TRP A 81 -7.86 -19.87 3.39
N ILE A 82 -6.69 -20.01 2.74
CA ILE A 82 -6.58 -20.46 1.34
C ILE A 82 -5.91 -21.83 1.17
N GLY A 83 -5.63 -22.52 2.27
CA GLY A 83 -4.89 -23.78 2.28
C GLY A 83 -3.45 -23.63 1.78
N ASP A 84 -2.88 -24.71 1.27
CA ASP A 84 -1.59 -24.66 0.57
C ASP A 84 -1.71 -24.03 -0.82
N GLY A 85 -2.17 -22.78 -0.93
CA GLY A 85 -2.25 -22.03 -2.19
C GLY A 85 -0.88 -21.61 -2.74
N LEU A 86 -0.84 -20.99 -3.92
CA LEU A 86 0.42 -20.55 -4.56
C LEU A 86 1.29 -19.68 -3.64
N LEU A 87 0.67 -18.80 -2.86
CA LEU A 87 1.38 -17.86 -1.98
C LEU A 87 2.12 -18.55 -0.82
N ILE A 88 1.75 -19.80 -0.50
CA ILE A 88 2.14 -20.49 0.73
C ILE A 88 2.91 -21.77 0.43
N SER A 89 2.49 -22.49 -0.62
CA SER A 89 3.15 -23.70 -1.07
C SER A 89 4.65 -23.47 -1.26
N THR A 90 5.45 -24.51 -1.01
CA THR A 90 6.91 -24.51 -1.16
C THR A 90 7.34 -25.63 -2.11
N ASN A 91 8.64 -25.65 -2.46
CA ASN A 91 9.29 -26.70 -3.24
C ASN A 91 8.57 -27.00 -4.57
N GLU A 92 8.48 -28.28 -4.94
CA GLU A 92 7.90 -28.72 -6.22
C GLU A 92 6.43 -28.35 -6.38
N LYS A 93 5.65 -28.34 -5.28
CA LYS A 93 4.24 -27.92 -5.29
C LYS A 93 4.10 -26.46 -5.72
N TRP A 94 4.98 -25.59 -5.22
CA TRP A 94 5.05 -24.19 -5.63
C TRP A 94 5.52 -24.04 -7.07
N ARG A 95 6.60 -24.73 -7.45
CA ARG A 95 7.20 -24.65 -8.79
C ARG A 95 6.19 -25.06 -9.87
N SER A 96 5.49 -26.17 -9.68
CA SER A 96 4.48 -26.68 -10.60
C SER A 96 3.32 -25.68 -10.77
N ARG A 97 2.75 -25.20 -9.67
CA ARG A 97 1.62 -24.25 -9.69
C ARG A 97 2.01 -22.89 -10.27
N ARG A 98 3.21 -22.40 -9.93
CA ARG A 98 3.74 -21.15 -10.50
C ARG A 98 3.95 -21.29 -11.99
N LYS A 99 4.53 -22.40 -12.46
CA LYS A 99 4.74 -22.66 -13.90
C LYS A 99 3.42 -22.63 -14.67
N MET A 100 2.38 -23.24 -14.11
CA MET A 100 1.02 -23.22 -14.69
C MET A 100 0.45 -21.80 -14.74
N LEU A 101 0.53 -21.04 -13.63
CA LEU A 101 -0.05 -19.70 -13.54
C LEU A 101 0.75 -18.62 -14.31
N THR A 102 2.06 -18.74 -14.43
CA THR A 102 2.88 -17.73 -15.14
C THR A 102 2.43 -17.54 -16.59
N GLN A 103 1.89 -18.58 -17.23
CA GLN A 103 1.38 -18.49 -18.60
C GLN A 103 0.16 -17.56 -18.73
N THR A 104 -0.69 -17.45 -17.71
CA THR A 104 -1.86 -16.55 -17.72
C THR A 104 -1.46 -15.08 -17.60
N PHE A 105 -0.23 -14.81 -17.16
CA PHE A 105 0.34 -13.46 -17.09
C PHE A 105 1.33 -13.19 -18.24
N HIS A 106 1.30 -13.99 -19.30
CA HIS A 106 2.07 -13.72 -20.51
C HIS A 106 1.50 -12.48 -21.24
N PHE A 107 2.37 -11.69 -21.87
CA PHE A 107 1.99 -10.40 -22.49
C PHE A 107 0.83 -10.50 -23.49
N ALA A 108 0.72 -11.61 -24.22
CA ALA A 108 -0.38 -11.85 -25.15
C ALA A 108 -1.75 -11.86 -24.44
N VAL A 109 -1.83 -12.52 -23.29
CA VAL A 109 -3.06 -12.60 -22.47
C VAL A 109 -3.32 -11.27 -21.75
N LEU A 110 -2.26 -10.60 -21.29
CA LEU A 110 -2.37 -9.28 -20.63
C LEU A 110 -2.97 -8.21 -21.54
N LYS A 111 -2.75 -8.28 -22.86
CA LYS A 111 -3.39 -7.38 -23.83
C LYS A 111 -4.91 -7.51 -23.83
N ASP A 112 -5.45 -8.71 -23.62
CA ASP A 112 -6.89 -8.91 -23.55
C ASP A 112 -7.48 -8.33 -22.25
N TYR A 113 -6.76 -8.44 -21.13
CA TYR A 113 -7.15 -7.81 -19.86
C TYR A 113 -7.16 -6.29 -19.91
N GLN A 114 -6.40 -5.66 -20.81
CA GLN A 114 -6.41 -4.21 -21.00
C GLN A 114 -7.82 -3.67 -21.26
N LYS A 115 -8.65 -4.41 -22.02
CA LYS A 115 -10.04 -4.02 -22.30
C LYS A 115 -10.85 -3.90 -21.01
N VAL A 116 -10.68 -4.84 -20.08
CA VAL A 116 -11.34 -4.82 -18.77
C VAL A 116 -10.84 -3.65 -17.93
N PHE A 117 -9.52 -3.41 -17.90
CA PHE A 117 -8.93 -2.29 -17.15
C PHE A 117 -9.43 -0.94 -17.66
N THR A 118 -9.50 -0.77 -18.98
CA THR A 118 -10.02 0.46 -19.59
C THR A 118 -11.51 0.64 -19.31
N ALA A 119 -12.32 -0.40 -19.42
CA ALA A 119 -13.75 -0.32 -19.13
C ALA A 119 -14.02 0.08 -17.68
N GLN A 120 -13.38 -0.62 -16.72
CA GLN A 120 -13.54 -0.32 -15.30
C GLN A 120 -12.93 1.02 -14.91
N GLY A 121 -11.83 1.42 -15.55
CA GLY A 121 -11.23 2.75 -15.40
C GLY A 121 -12.17 3.87 -15.84
N LYS A 122 -12.88 3.71 -16.97
CA LYS A 122 -13.89 4.67 -17.43
C LYS A 122 -15.05 4.79 -16.43
N THR A 123 -15.59 3.66 -15.99
CA THR A 123 -16.66 3.65 -14.96
C THR A 123 -16.21 4.31 -13.66
N LEU A 124 -14.97 4.10 -13.22
CA LEU A 124 -14.43 4.79 -12.04
C LEU A 124 -14.42 6.31 -12.25
N VAL A 125 -13.97 6.79 -13.42
CA VAL A 125 -13.95 8.23 -13.74
C VAL A 125 -15.37 8.80 -13.76
N GLU A 126 -16.32 8.13 -14.41
CA GLU A 126 -17.73 8.56 -14.45
C GLU A 126 -18.33 8.68 -13.05
N VAL A 127 -18.11 7.69 -12.18
CA VAL A 127 -18.59 7.70 -10.79
C VAL A 127 -17.95 8.83 -10.00
N LEU A 128 -16.65 9.07 -10.18
CA LEU A 128 -15.95 10.15 -9.50
C LEU A 128 -16.40 11.53 -10.01
N GLN A 129 -16.65 11.69 -11.30
CA GLN A 129 -17.18 12.92 -11.90
C GLN A 129 -18.58 13.24 -11.37
N PHE A 130 -19.46 12.24 -11.28
CA PHE A 130 -20.80 12.42 -10.71
C PHE A 130 -20.77 12.84 -9.24
N ARG A 131 -19.76 12.40 -8.49
CA ARG A 131 -19.58 12.72 -7.07
C ARG A 131 -18.77 14.00 -6.84
N ALA A 132 -18.12 14.52 -7.88
CA ALA A 132 -17.26 15.69 -7.82
C ALA A 132 -18.07 16.98 -7.85
N ASP A 133 -18.44 17.47 -6.68
CA ASP A 133 -19.10 18.77 -6.54
C ASP A 133 -18.10 19.95 -6.60
N ASN A 134 -16.82 19.70 -6.89
CA ASN A 134 -15.68 20.65 -6.91
C ASN A 134 -15.45 21.49 -5.64
N MET A 135 -16.31 21.37 -4.62
CA MET A 135 -16.26 22.15 -3.39
C MET A 135 -15.75 21.35 -2.19
N ASN A 136 -15.93 20.03 -2.19
CA ASN A 136 -15.58 19.16 -1.07
C ASN A 136 -14.58 18.07 -1.47
N PRO A 137 -13.59 17.76 -0.61
CA PRO A 137 -12.71 16.63 -0.82
C PRO A 137 -13.48 15.31 -0.71
N ILE A 138 -13.17 14.37 -1.61
CA ILE A 138 -13.79 13.05 -1.68
C ILE A 138 -12.78 12.00 -1.24
N ASP A 139 -13.20 11.07 -0.37
CA ASP A 139 -12.44 9.86 -0.11
C ASP A 139 -12.53 8.91 -1.32
N ILE A 140 -11.44 8.81 -2.07
CA ILE A 140 -11.35 7.99 -3.29
C ILE A 140 -11.15 6.49 -3.00
N LEU A 141 -10.69 6.14 -1.79
CA LEU A 141 -10.27 4.78 -1.47
C LEU A 141 -11.39 3.74 -1.64
N PRO A 142 -12.65 3.98 -1.24
CA PRO A 142 -13.75 3.05 -1.47
C PRO A 142 -14.02 2.79 -2.96
N TYR A 143 -13.88 3.81 -3.80
CA TYR A 143 -14.11 3.71 -5.24
C TYR A 143 -13.00 2.92 -5.93
N ILE A 144 -11.74 3.18 -5.56
CA ILE A 144 -10.59 2.41 -6.04
C ILE A 144 -10.72 0.94 -5.64
N LYS A 145 -11.08 0.65 -4.38
CA LYS A 145 -11.29 -0.73 -3.92
C LYS A 145 -12.33 -1.48 -4.76
N ARG A 146 -13.46 -0.83 -5.07
CA ARG A 146 -14.51 -1.42 -5.92
C ARG A 146 -14.02 -1.64 -7.35
N CYS A 147 -13.37 -0.64 -7.95
CA CYS A 147 -12.80 -0.76 -9.30
C CYS A 147 -11.80 -1.92 -9.39
N THR A 148 -10.87 -2.04 -8.42
CA THR A 148 -9.91 -3.15 -8.37
C THR A 148 -10.61 -4.51 -8.25
N LEU A 149 -11.67 -4.60 -7.45
CA LEU A 149 -12.45 -5.84 -7.33
C LEU A 149 -13.15 -6.19 -8.65
N ASP A 150 -13.78 -5.22 -9.30
CA ASP A 150 -14.46 -5.41 -10.59
C ASP A 150 -13.47 -5.85 -11.68
N ILE A 151 -12.25 -5.30 -11.67
CA ILE A 151 -11.14 -5.71 -12.52
C ILE A 151 -10.74 -7.17 -12.27
N ILE A 152 -10.50 -7.55 -11.01
CA ILE A 152 -10.05 -8.91 -10.64
C ILE A 152 -11.12 -9.95 -10.97
N CYS A 153 -12.39 -9.64 -10.74
CA CYS A 153 -13.51 -10.51 -11.07
C CYS A 153 -13.79 -10.60 -12.58
N GLY A 154 -13.07 -9.84 -13.41
CA GLY A 154 -13.29 -9.80 -14.85
C GLY A 154 -14.71 -9.36 -15.22
N ARG A 155 -15.37 -8.59 -14.36
CA ARG A 155 -16.75 -8.16 -14.58
C ARG A 155 -16.72 -7.11 -15.68
N LEU A 156 -16.98 -7.51 -16.93
CA LEU A 156 -17.41 -6.55 -17.93
C LEU A 156 -18.86 -6.21 -17.58
N ARG A 157 -19.12 -5.01 -17.05
CA ARG A 157 -20.46 -4.46 -17.19
C ARG A 157 -20.61 -4.22 -18.69
N SER A 158 -21.27 -5.15 -19.38
CA SER A 158 -21.89 -4.85 -20.66
C SER A 158 -22.75 -3.62 -20.40
N VAL A 159 -22.29 -2.47 -20.89
CA VAL A 159 -23.13 -1.29 -21.05
C VAL A 159 -24.22 -1.75 -22.02
N THR A 160 -25.31 -2.28 -21.47
CA THR A 160 -26.53 -2.49 -22.24
C THR A 160 -27.10 -1.10 -22.48
N GLU A 161 -27.32 -0.86 -23.77
CA GLU A 161 -28.16 0.18 -24.35
C GLU A 161 -29.45 0.43 -23.55
#